data_AF-A0A7C6ZCE4-F1
#
_entry.id   AF-A0A7C6ZCE4-F1
#
_cell.length_a   1.000
_cell.length_b   1.000
_cell.length_c   1.000
_cell.angle_alpha   90.00
_cell.angle_beta   90.00
_cell.angle_gamma   90.00
#
_symmetry.space_group_name_H-M   'P 1'
#
loop_
_entity.id
_entity.type
_entity.pdbx_description
1 polymer ?
#
loop_
_entity_poly.entity_id
_entity_poly.type
_entity_poly.pdbx_seq_one_letter_code
_entity_poly.pdbx_strand_id
1 'polypeptide(L)'
;MGTRAFNSREEVRSEFMKTRVIQVDPAEPDPRAVEEAAAVLRGGGLVAFPTETVYGLGANALDRDAVAGIFRAKGRPADNPLIVHVSRPEMLSTLVTSVPPSAEKMIFRFWPGPLTLLFPKSAAVPDIVTAGLPQVAIRMPDHPVAHLLIDAAQIPVAAPSANVSGRPSPTSASDVLEDLDGKIDVVLDGGPCEIGVESTVLDLSGTVPRILRPGGIPREEIAEALGVPVEVVSAEGEIEGSSPSPGMKYRHYAPKGEMYLLTGRPEEQRDTAIQRAQEVLKDGKGVAVLSSSENVPAYLGLKEKFPGLFHVLELGPRSDPAKIASKLFSSIRRADKLGVSVILSESFDEAGLGLAIANRLTKASGGKVLPPRSARPLTVLFVCTGNTCRSPMAEALFKKIWEDRGGPGGVRVFSRGTGALPGMPAAPEARAVMKTRGVDISGHVSMPLLPVDVESSDIIVAMTKAHKEAILSRFPAAEGKIFTLAELASEVVPGDIPDPLGRGEEAYEETAALLEKAFELVAPRLLKHPALRKEDGDRSASG
;
A
#
# COMPACT_ATOMS: atom_id res chain seq x y z
N MET A 1 -60.52 -27.25 6.30
CA MET A 1 -60.85 -26.60 5.02
C MET A 1 -60.16 -25.24 5.05
N GLY A 2 -59.04 -24.95 4.41
CA GLY A 2 -58.52 -25.44 3.14
C GLY A 2 -58.51 -24.26 2.17
N THR A 3 -57.43 -23.46 2.18
CA THR A 3 -57.08 -22.56 1.08
C THR A 3 -55.57 -22.28 1.10
N ARG A 4 -54.81 -23.22 0.52
CA ARG A 4 -53.50 -22.97 -0.07
C ARG A 4 -53.71 -22.16 -1.34
N ALA A 5 -53.13 -20.97 -1.45
CA ALA A 5 -52.94 -20.29 -2.73
C ALA A 5 -51.93 -19.12 -2.62
N PHE A 6 -50.72 -19.36 -2.12
CA PHE A 6 -49.57 -18.49 -2.36
C PHE A 6 -48.32 -19.37 -2.25
N ASN A 7 -47.82 -19.91 -3.37
CA ASN A 7 -46.43 -20.37 -3.54
C ASN A 7 -46.06 -20.89 -4.93
N SER A 8 -46.86 -20.70 -5.98
CA SER A 8 -46.54 -21.29 -7.29
C SER A 8 -45.55 -20.49 -8.15
N ARG A 9 -45.14 -19.28 -7.75
CA ARG A 9 -44.10 -18.49 -8.45
C ARG A 9 -42.71 -18.55 -7.79
N GLU A 10 -42.64 -18.83 -6.49
CA GLU A 10 -41.37 -18.88 -5.74
C GLU A 10 -40.66 -20.24 -5.86
N GLU A 11 -41.40 -21.34 -5.91
CA GLU A 11 -40.81 -22.69 -6.03
C GLU A 11 -40.29 -23.01 -7.44
N VAL A 12 -40.63 -22.20 -8.46
CA VAL A 12 -40.20 -22.43 -9.86
C VAL A 12 -38.95 -21.62 -10.23
N ARG A 13 -38.57 -20.58 -9.48
CA ARG A 13 -37.34 -19.79 -9.76
C ARG A 13 -36.07 -20.38 -9.15
N SER A 14 -36.14 -21.44 -8.35
CA SER A 14 -35.00 -21.96 -7.58
C SER A 14 -34.31 -23.22 -8.12
N GLU A 15 -34.55 -23.61 -9.38
CA GLU A 15 -33.73 -24.62 -10.07
C GLU A 15 -32.82 -23.94 -11.11
N PHE A 16 -31.54 -23.76 -10.74
CA PHE A 16 -30.39 -23.46 -11.61
C PHE A 16 -30.67 -22.64 -12.89
N MET A 17 -31.13 -21.39 -12.76
CA MET A 17 -31.04 -20.45 -13.88
C MET A 17 -29.56 -20.11 -14.10
N LYS A 18 -28.98 -20.56 -15.21
CA LYS A 18 -27.65 -20.12 -15.65
C LYS A 18 -27.71 -18.63 -15.96
N THR A 19 -26.79 -17.84 -15.40
CA THR A 19 -26.72 -16.40 -15.67
C THR A 19 -26.42 -16.18 -17.16
N ARG A 20 -27.21 -15.32 -17.81
CA ARG A 20 -27.01 -15.00 -19.23
C ARG A 20 -25.90 -13.98 -19.36
N VAL A 21 -24.95 -14.22 -20.25
CA VAL A 21 -23.88 -13.25 -20.58
C VAL A 21 -24.18 -12.67 -21.95
N ILE A 22 -24.29 -11.35 -22.02
CA ILE A 22 -24.50 -10.61 -23.26
C ILE A 22 -23.23 -9.79 -23.50
N GLN A 23 -22.52 -10.10 -24.59
CA GLN A 23 -21.34 -9.34 -25.01
C GLN A 23 -21.81 -8.02 -25.62
N VAL A 24 -21.21 -6.91 -25.22
CA VAL A 24 -21.52 -5.58 -25.72
C VAL A 24 -20.21 -4.84 -25.98
N ASP A 25 -20.06 -4.23 -27.15
CA ASP A 25 -18.93 -3.35 -27.41
C ASP A 25 -19.04 -2.09 -26.50
N PRO A 26 -18.07 -1.80 -25.63
CA PRO A 26 -18.15 -0.62 -24.77
C PRO A 26 -18.05 0.70 -25.53
N ALA A 27 -17.46 0.73 -26.73
CA ALA A 27 -17.34 1.93 -27.56
C ALA A 27 -18.62 2.20 -28.38
N GLU A 28 -19.28 1.14 -28.85
CA GLU A 28 -20.51 1.23 -29.64
C GLU A 28 -21.52 0.15 -29.21
N PRO A 29 -22.18 0.33 -28.04
CA PRO A 29 -23.04 -0.71 -27.50
C PRO A 29 -24.31 -0.92 -28.35
N ASP A 30 -24.56 -2.16 -28.78
CA ASP A 30 -25.76 -2.51 -29.54
C ASP A 30 -27.04 -2.22 -28.71
N PRO A 31 -27.90 -1.28 -29.14
CA PRO A 31 -29.12 -0.94 -28.43
C PRO A 31 -30.07 -2.12 -28.21
N ARG A 32 -30.08 -3.12 -29.10
CA ARG A 32 -30.95 -4.30 -28.95
C ARG A 32 -30.48 -5.18 -27.80
N ALA A 33 -29.18 -5.44 -27.74
CA ALA A 33 -28.56 -6.20 -26.66
C ALA A 33 -28.77 -5.53 -25.30
N VAL A 34 -28.64 -4.19 -25.26
CA VAL A 34 -28.86 -3.41 -24.03
C VAL A 34 -30.34 -3.38 -23.63
N GLU A 35 -31.26 -3.28 -24.59
CA GLU A 35 -32.70 -3.29 -24.33
C GLU A 35 -33.19 -4.62 -23.72
N GLU A 36 -32.56 -5.75 -24.07
CA GLU A 36 -32.85 -7.03 -23.40
C GLU A 36 -32.56 -6.97 -21.89
N ALA A 37 -31.43 -6.38 -21.50
CA ALA A 37 -31.08 -6.18 -20.10
C ALA A 37 -31.95 -5.11 -19.43
N ALA A 38 -32.32 -4.05 -20.15
CA ALA A 38 -33.25 -3.04 -19.68
C ALA A 38 -34.64 -3.64 -19.36
N ALA A 39 -35.13 -4.55 -20.21
CA ALA A 39 -36.38 -5.28 -19.98
C ALA A 39 -36.31 -6.15 -18.71
N VAL A 40 -35.16 -6.77 -18.42
CA VAL A 40 -34.94 -7.51 -17.17
C VAL A 40 -35.04 -6.57 -15.96
N LEU A 41 -34.41 -5.39 -16.00
CA LEU A 41 -34.52 -4.41 -14.91
C LEU A 41 -35.97 -3.94 -14.70
N ARG A 42 -36.69 -3.63 -15.78
CA ARG A 42 -38.11 -3.24 -15.71
C ARG A 42 -39.00 -4.36 -15.18
N GLY A 43 -38.64 -5.62 -15.42
CA GLY A 43 -39.30 -6.80 -14.89
C GLY A 43 -38.92 -7.17 -13.44
N GLY A 44 -38.11 -6.36 -12.75
CA GLY A 44 -37.66 -6.59 -11.38
C GLY A 44 -36.52 -7.60 -11.25
N GLY A 45 -35.84 -7.94 -12.34
CA GLY A 45 -34.64 -8.78 -12.36
C GLY A 45 -33.35 -8.01 -12.06
N LEU A 46 -32.25 -8.76 -11.99
CA LEU A 46 -30.92 -8.27 -11.65
C LEU A 46 -29.99 -8.32 -12.86
N VAL A 47 -29.33 -7.20 -13.12
CA VAL A 47 -28.37 -7.07 -14.23
C VAL A 47 -27.04 -6.58 -13.70
N ALA A 48 -25.96 -7.32 -13.93
CA ALA A 48 -24.62 -6.78 -13.76
C ALA A 48 -24.15 -6.07 -15.03
N PHE A 49 -23.56 -4.89 -14.89
CA PHE A 49 -23.13 -4.05 -16.02
C PHE A 49 -21.83 -3.30 -15.72
N PRO A 50 -21.00 -3.02 -16.73
CA PRO A 50 -19.75 -2.28 -16.57
C PRO A 50 -20.01 -0.79 -16.29
N THR A 51 -19.11 -0.17 -15.54
CA THR A 51 -18.95 1.29 -15.47
C THR A 51 -17.46 1.62 -15.69
N GLU A 52 -17.10 2.89 -15.78
CA GLU A 52 -15.70 3.33 -15.79
C GLU A 52 -14.96 2.96 -14.50
N THR A 53 -15.69 2.79 -13.39
CA THR A 53 -15.14 2.44 -12.06
C THR A 53 -14.98 0.95 -11.83
N VAL A 54 -16.10 0.26 -11.58
CA VAL A 54 -16.22 -1.18 -11.30
C VAL A 54 -17.55 -1.68 -11.87
N TYR A 55 -17.72 -2.98 -12.05
CA TYR A 55 -19.01 -3.54 -12.44
C TYR A 55 -20.04 -3.33 -11.32
N GLY A 56 -21.24 -2.88 -11.67
CA GLY A 56 -22.38 -2.69 -10.77
C GLY A 56 -23.40 -3.81 -10.89
N LEU A 57 -24.07 -4.19 -9.80
CA LEU A 57 -25.21 -5.12 -9.81
C LEU A 57 -26.51 -4.32 -9.67
N GLY A 58 -27.17 -4.06 -10.79
CA GLY A 58 -28.36 -3.23 -10.90
C GLY A 58 -29.68 -3.93 -10.61
N ALA A 59 -30.59 -3.20 -9.98
CA ALA A 59 -32.03 -3.45 -9.94
C ALA A 59 -32.78 -2.12 -10.02
N ASN A 60 -34.08 -2.16 -10.33
CA ASN A 60 -34.94 -0.98 -10.28
C ASN A 60 -34.91 -0.34 -8.88
N ALA A 61 -34.43 0.90 -8.75
CA ALA A 61 -34.28 1.57 -7.46
C ALA A 61 -35.62 1.90 -6.79
N LEU A 62 -36.72 1.95 -7.55
CA LEU A 62 -38.07 2.26 -7.06
C LEU A 62 -38.85 1.00 -6.63
N ASP A 63 -38.33 -0.19 -6.94
CA ASP A 63 -38.95 -1.46 -6.61
C ASP A 63 -38.23 -2.12 -5.43
N ARG A 64 -38.94 -2.18 -4.29
CA ARG A 64 -38.41 -2.76 -3.05
C ARG A 64 -37.98 -4.22 -3.22
N ASP A 65 -38.74 -5.03 -3.95
CA ASP A 65 -38.49 -6.47 -4.07
C ASP A 65 -37.32 -6.75 -5.02
N ALA A 66 -37.18 -5.95 -6.07
CA ALA A 66 -36.02 -5.96 -6.96
C ALA A 66 -34.73 -5.57 -6.20
N VAL A 67 -34.78 -4.49 -5.41
CA VAL A 67 -33.65 -4.08 -4.56
C VAL A 67 -33.30 -5.15 -3.52
N ALA A 68 -34.29 -5.81 -2.92
CA ALA A 68 -34.05 -6.93 -2.01
C ALA A 68 -33.30 -8.10 -2.71
N GLY A 69 -33.48 -8.26 -4.02
CA GLY A 69 -32.72 -9.19 -4.85
C GLY A 69 -31.21 -8.94 -4.82
N ILE A 70 -30.77 -7.68 -4.84
CA ILE A 70 -29.35 -7.30 -4.74
C ILE A 70 -28.76 -7.80 -3.42
N PHE A 71 -29.45 -7.56 -2.31
CA PHE A 71 -28.99 -7.97 -0.98
C PHE A 71 -28.88 -9.50 -0.87
N ARG A 72 -29.90 -10.23 -1.38
CA ARG A 72 -29.91 -11.70 -1.43
C ARG A 72 -28.75 -12.25 -2.28
N ALA A 73 -28.59 -11.79 -3.51
CA ALA A 73 -27.57 -12.29 -4.43
C ALA A 73 -26.14 -12.09 -3.88
N LYS A 74 -25.90 -10.96 -3.22
CA LYS A 74 -24.58 -10.59 -2.69
C LYS A 74 -24.30 -11.13 -1.28
N GLY A 75 -25.33 -11.57 -0.54
CA GLY A 75 -25.22 -11.76 0.91
C GLY A 75 -24.83 -10.46 1.63
N ARG A 76 -25.39 -9.32 1.20
CA ARG A 76 -25.06 -7.99 1.72
C ARG A 76 -25.91 -7.67 2.96
N PRO A 77 -25.35 -7.09 4.03
CA PRO A 77 -26.12 -6.55 5.15
C PRO A 77 -27.09 -5.46 4.71
N ALA A 78 -28.33 -5.48 5.21
CA ALA A 78 -29.39 -4.54 4.84
C ALA A 78 -29.18 -3.11 5.37
N ASP A 79 -28.28 -2.94 6.34
CA ASP A 79 -27.91 -1.65 6.93
C ASP A 79 -26.81 -0.91 6.13
N ASN A 80 -26.45 -1.43 4.95
CA ASN A 80 -25.45 -0.82 4.08
C ASN A 80 -26.12 -0.23 2.82
N PRO A 81 -26.24 1.11 2.71
CA PRO A 81 -27.00 1.76 1.64
C PRO A 81 -26.46 1.43 0.24
N LEU A 82 -27.24 1.73 -0.79
CA LEU A 82 -26.92 1.53 -2.20
C LEU A 82 -26.78 2.88 -2.92
N ILE A 83 -25.99 2.90 -4.00
CA ILE A 83 -25.89 4.05 -4.89
C ILE A 83 -26.91 3.88 -6.02
N VAL A 84 -27.74 4.89 -6.23
CA VAL A 84 -28.68 4.97 -7.34
C VAL A 84 -27.98 5.59 -8.54
N HIS A 85 -28.07 4.93 -9.69
CA HIS A 85 -27.51 5.39 -10.96
C HIS A 85 -28.63 5.98 -11.83
N VAL A 86 -28.33 7.12 -12.44
CA VAL A 86 -29.21 7.82 -13.39
C VAL A 86 -28.50 7.99 -14.73
N SER A 87 -29.23 8.15 -15.83
CA SER A 87 -28.67 8.48 -17.15
C SER A 87 -28.74 9.97 -17.47
N ARG A 88 -29.58 10.73 -16.77
CA ARG A 88 -29.75 12.16 -17.02
C ARG A 88 -30.17 12.93 -15.75
N PRO A 89 -29.78 14.21 -15.60
CA PRO A 89 -30.10 15.00 -14.40
C PRO A 89 -31.61 15.09 -14.08
N GLU A 90 -32.48 15.03 -15.07
CA GLU A 90 -33.94 15.16 -14.89
C GLU A 90 -34.52 14.04 -14.03
N MET A 91 -33.87 12.87 -13.97
CA MET A 91 -34.28 11.76 -13.10
C MET A 91 -34.22 12.13 -11.62
N LEU A 92 -33.37 13.10 -11.23
CA LEU A 92 -33.27 13.57 -9.84
C LEU A 92 -34.59 14.08 -9.29
N SER A 93 -35.43 14.71 -10.12
CA SER A 93 -36.72 15.29 -9.72
C SER A 93 -37.66 14.30 -9.02
N THR A 94 -37.51 13.00 -9.31
CA THR A 94 -38.29 11.94 -8.65
C THR A 94 -37.61 11.37 -7.40
N LEU A 95 -36.28 11.47 -7.30
CA LEU A 95 -35.46 10.78 -6.30
C LEU A 95 -35.15 11.64 -5.07
N VAL A 96 -35.13 12.97 -5.21
CA VAL A 96 -34.66 13.88 -4.16
C VAL A 96 -35.66 14.98 -3.89
N THR A 97 -35.66 15.55 -2.68
CA THR A 97 -36.53 16.70 -2.34
C THR A 97 -35.90 18.04 -2.71
N SER A 98 -34.57 18.11 -2.82
CA SER A 98 -33.84 19.32 -3.19
C SER A 98 -32.46 19.00 -3.76
N VAL A 99 -31.97 19.86 -4.64
CA VAL A 99 -30.60 19.85 -5.17
C VAL A 99 -29.93 21.15 -4.71
N PRO A 100 -28.98 21.10 -3.75
CA PRO A 100 -28.28 22.29 -3.30
C PRO A 100 -27.43 22.92 -4.42
N PRO A 101 -27.20 24.24 -4.44
CA PRO A 101 -26.35 24.90 -5.46
C PRO A 101 -24.93 24.35 -5.55
N SER A 102 -24.35 23.93 -4.42
CA SER A 102 -23.04 23.25 -4.40
C SER A 102 -23.09 21.90 -5.15
N ALA A 103 -24.19 21.16 -5.02
CA ALA A 103 -24.39 19.91 -5.74
C ALA A 103 -24.61 20.15 -7.25
N GLU A 104 -25.35 21.20 -7.64
CA GLU A 104 -25.47 21.59 -9.06
C GLU A 104 -24.11 21.86 -9.70
N LYS A 105 -23.23 22.58 -8.99
CA LYS A 105 -21.85 22.84 -9.43
C LYS A 105 -21.06 21.55 -9.65
N MET A 106 -21.21 20.58 -8.75
CA MET A 106 -20.54 19.27 -8.86
C MET A 106 -21.12 18.42 -9.98
N ILE A 107 -22.44 18.40 -10.16
CA ILE A 107 -23.12 17.73 -11.28
C ILE A 107 -22.59 18.30 -12.60
N PHE A 108 -22.62 19.62 -12.77
CA PHE A 108 -22.16 20.27 -13.99
C PHE A 108 -20.70 19.94 -14.32
N ARG A 109 -19.84 19.82 -13.31
CA ARG A 109 -18.40 19.61 -13.50
C ARG A 109 -17.99 18.16 -13.72
N PHE A 110 -18.64 17.22 -13.02
CA PHE A 110 -18.17 15.84 -12.86
C PHE A 110 -19.20 14.77 -13.28
N TRP A 111 -20.41 15.15 -13.70
CA TRP A 111 -21.37 14.20 -14.28
C TRP A 111 -21.47 14.36 -15.80
N PRO A 112 -21.44 13.27 -16.58
CA PRO A 112 -21.25 11.88 -16.11
C PRO A 112 -19.82 11.66 -15.58
N GLY A 113 -19.66 10.77 -14.60
CA GLY A 113 -18.34 10.46 -14.06
C GLY A 113 -18.31 9.75 -12.71
N PRO A 114 -17.11 9.53 -12.15
CA PRO A 114 -16.88 8.75 -10.93
C PRO A 114 -17.13 9.56 -9.65
N LEU A 115 -18.12 10.46 -9.65
CA LEU A 115 -18.56 11.21 -8.48
C LEU A 115 -19.97 10.78 -8.04
N THR A 116 -20.10 10.43 -6.77
CA THR A 116 -21.38 10.16 -6.11
C THR A 116 -21.68 11.26 -5.11
N LEU A 117 -22.90 11.78 -5.15
CA LEU A 117 -23.37 12.86 -4.29
C LEU A 117 -24.49 12.35 -3.38
N LEU A 118 -24.50 12.80 -2.12
CA LEU A 118 -25.60 12.57 -1.20
C LEU A 118 -26.66 13.68 -1.31
N PHE A 119 -27.93 13.27 -1.39
CA PHE A 119 -29.07 14.18 -1.46
C PHE A 119 -30.13 13.79 -0.43
N PRO A 120 -30.93 14.75 0.09
CA PRO A 120 -32.15 14.42 0.83
C PRO A 120 -33.12 13.60 -0.05
N LYS A 121 -33.48 12.38 0.39
CA LYS A 121 -34.28 11.46 -0.42
C LYS A 121 -35.75 11.87 -0.46
N SER A 122 -36.40 11.67 -1.60
CA SER A 122 -37.86 11.77 -1.71
C SER A 122 -38.56 10.52 -1.13
N ALA A 123 -39.89 10.58 -1.00
CA ALA A 123 -40.70 9.43 -0.60
C ALA A 123 -40.72 8.31 -1.66
N ALA A 124 -40.32 8.59 -2.90
CA ALA A 124 -40.28 7.58 -3.97
C ALA A 124 -39.14 6.59 -3.79
N VAL A 125 -38.08 6.95 -3.06
CA VAL A 125 -36.92 6.09 -2.80
C VAL A 125 -37.21 5.16 -1.61
N PRO A 126 -37.34 3.84 -1.82
CA PRO A 126 -37.61 2.89 -0.74
C PRO A 126 -36.48 2.88 0.29
N ASP A 127 -36.83 2.72 1.58
CA ASP A 127 -35.84 2.75 2.68
C ASP A 127 -34.77 1.65 2.58
N ILE A 128 -35.07 0.54 1.89
CA ILE A 128 -34.10 -0.53 1.62
C ILE A 128 -32.92 -0.06 0.75
N VAL A 129 -33.10 1.00 -0.05
CA VAL A 129 -32.02 1.62 -0.83
C VAL A 129 -31.10 2.42 0.08
N THR A 130 -31.66 3.13 1.07
CA THR A 130 -30.90 4.06 1.91
C THR A 130 -30.57 3.50 3.29
N ALA A 131 -30.87 2.22 3.56
CA ALA A 131 -30.76 1.62 4.89
C ALA A 131 -31.53 2.43 5.97
N GLY A 132 -32.66 3.05 5.59
CA GLY A 132 -33.47 3.91 6.45
C GLY A 132 -32.90 5.31 6.68
N LEU A 133 -31.76 5.66 6.07
CA LEU A 133 -31.19 7.01 6.17
C LEU A 133 -32.04 8.03 5.40
N PRO A 134 -32.04 9.31 5.83
CA PRO A 134 -32.78 10.38 5.15
C PRO A 134 -32.14 10.83 3.84
N GLN A 135 -30.93 10.35 3.54
CA GLN A 135 -30.18 10.71 2.34
C GLN A 135 -30.07 9.52 1.38
N VAL A 136 -30.08 9.81 0.08
CA VAL A 136 -29.82 8.86 -1.00
C VAL A 136 -28.52 9.25 -1.71
N ALA A 137 -27.68 8.26 -1.99
CA ALA A 137 -26.47 8.44 -2.79
C ALA A 137 -26.79 8.27 -4.27
N ILE A 138 -26.49 9.26 -5.10
CA ILE A 138 -26.80 9.24 -6.54
C ILE A 138 -25.53 9.49 -7.36
N ARG A 139 -25.44 8.86 -8.52
CA ARG A 139 -24.37 9.02 -9.51
C ARG A 139 -24.89 8.94 -10.94
N MET A 140 -24.26 9.64 -11.87
CA MET A 140 -24.42 9.43 -13.30
C MET A 140 -23.13 8.81 -13.87
N PRO A 141 -23.07 7.49 -14.15
CA PRO A 141 -21.84 6.82 -14.56
C PRO A 141 -21.40 7.27 -15.97
N ASP A 142 -20.10 7.45 -16.16
CA ASP A 142 -19.51 7.77 -17.47
C ASP A 142 -19.08 6.51 -18.21
N HIS A 143 -20.06 5.70 -18.62
CA HIS A 143 -19.79 4.50 -19.41
C HIS A 143 -20.92 4.28 -20.42
N PRO A 144 -20.64 4.17 -21.73
CA PRO A 144 -21.68 4.09 -22.76
C PRO A 144 -22.71 2.98 -22.51
N VAL A 145 -22.25 1.78 -22.14
CA VAL A 145 -23.14 0.64 -21.78
C VAL A 145 -24.03 0.96 -20.58
N ALA A 146 -23.49 1.54 -19.49
CA ALA A 146 -24.27 1.87 -18.30
C ALA A 146 -25.31 2.95 -18.60
N HIS A 147 -24.87 4.01 -19.30
CA HIS A 147 -25.74 5.11 -19.68
C HIS A 147 -26.88 4.63 -20.58
N LEU A 148 -26.57 3.85 -21.62
CA LEU A 148 -27.57 3.30 -22.54
C LEU A 148 -28.52 2.34 -21.83
N LEU A 149 -28.04 1.52 -20.89
CA LEU A 149 -28.88 0.61 -20.09
C LEU A 149 -29.89 1.38 -19.25
N ILE A 150 -29.43 2.38 -18.50
CA ILE A 150 -30.31 3.16 -17.62
C ILE A 150 -31.30 3.99 -18.43
N ASP A 151 -30.85 4.57 -19.54
CA ASP A 151 -31.73 5.29 -20.45
C ASP A 151 -32.76 4.36 -21.10
N ALA A 152 -32.36 3.23 -21.69
CA ALA A 152 -33.31 2.27 -22.27
C ALA A 152 -34.32 1.74 -21.22
N ALA A 153 -33.88 1.53 -19.98
CA ALA A 153 -34.75 1.08 -18.89
C ALA A 153 -35.76 2.15 -18.45
N GLN A 154 -35.48 3.45 -18.68
CA GLN A 154 -36.28 4.59 -18.25
C GLN A 154 -36.61 4.58 -16.74
N ILE A 155 -35.73 3.99 -15.93
CA ILE A 155 -35.85 3.87 -14.48
C ILE A 155 -34.49 4.12 -13.82
N PRO A 156 -34.45 4.69 -12.60
CA PRO A 156 -33.22 4.78 -11.83
C PRO A 156 -32.78 3.39 -11.34
N VAL A 157 -31.47 3.12 -11.37
CA VAL A 157 -30.93 1.77 -11.10
C VAL A 157 -30.09 1.78 -9.82
N ALA A 158 -30.54 1.10 -8.77
CA ALA A 158 -29.74 0.91 -7.57
C ALA A 158 -28.66 -0.14 -7.88
N ALA A 159 -27.38 0.22 -7.73
CA ALA A 159 -26.28 -0.67 -8.07
C ALA A 159 -25.06 -0.51 -7.14
N PRO A 160 -24.84 -1.42 -6.17
CA PRO A 160 -23.53 -1.58 -5.56
C PRO A 160 -22.59 -2.34 -6.51
N SER A 161 -21.31 -2.48 -6.14
CA SER A 161 -20.36 -3.33 -6.87
C SER A 161 -20.87 -4.77 -7.05
N ALA A 162 -20.59 -5.43 -8.17
CA ALA A 162 -21.17 -6.73 -8.54
C ALA A 162 -20.43 -7.97 -7.97
N ASN A 163 -19.97 -7.91 -6.71
CA ASN A 163 -19.27 -9.00 -6.03
C ASN A 163 -20.05 -9.58 -4.85
N VAL A 164 -19.68 -10.77 -4.37
CA VAL A 164 -20.14 -11.23 -3.05
C VAL A 164 -19.62 -10.28 -1.98
N SER A 165 -20.46 -9.95 -0.99
CA SER A 165 -20.13 -8.99 0.06
C SER A 165 -18.80 -9.33 0.75
N GLY A 166 -17.93 -8.33 0.93
CA GLY A 166 -16.60 -8.48 1.52
C GLY A 166 -15.46 -8.77 0.53
N ARG A 167 -15.75 -9.38 -0.63
CA ARG A 167 -14.73 -9.66 -1.67
C ARG A 167 -14.25 -8.39 -2.38
N PRO A 168 -13.09 -8.41 -3.08
CA PRO A 168 -12.64 -7.32 -3.94
C PRO A 168 -13.71 -6.93 -4.97
N SER A 169 -13.82 -5.66 -5.33
CA SER A 169 -14.79 -5.24 -6.35
C SER A 169 -14.45 -5.84 -7.72
N PRO A 170 -15.44 -6.16 -8.57
CA PRO A 170 -15.19 -6.75 -9.89
C PRO A 170 -14.88 -5.65 -10.91
N THR A 171 -13.83 -5.86 -11.70
CA THR A 171 -13.44 -4.94 -12.79
C THR A 171 -13.55 -5.59 -14.16
N SER A 172 -14.16 -6.78 -14.24
CA SER A 172 -14.46 -7.51 -15.47
C SER A 172 -15.71 -8.38 -15.29
N ALA A 173 -16.38 -8.73 -16.38
CA ALA A 173 -17.49 -9.69 -16.35
C ALA A 173 -17.07 -11.06 -15.77
N SER A 174 -15.82 -11.47 -16.00
CA SER A 174 -15.28 -12.71 -15.43
C SER A 174 -15.25 -12.71 -13.90
N ASP A 175 -14.97 -11.55 -13.29
CA ASP A 175 -14.99 -11.40 -11.84
C ASP A 175 -16.42 -11.41 -11.27
N VAL A 176 -17.38 -10.88 -12.04
CA VAL A 176 -18.81 -10.95 -11.71
C VAL A 176 -19.29 -12.41 -11.72
N LEU A 177 -18.97 -13.16 -12.77
CA LEU A 177 -19.38 -14.55 -12.90
C LEU A 177 -18.76 -15.44 -11.82
N GLU A 178 -17.51 -15.20 -11.41
CA GLU A 178 -16.89 -15.90 -10.29
C GLU A 178 -17.71 -15.80 -8.99
N ASP A 179 -18.38 -14.67 -8.78
CA ASP A 179 -19.08 -14.36 -7.54
C ASP A 179 -20.60 -14.63 -7.60
N LEU A 180 -21.21 -14.36 -8.75
CA LEU A 180 -22.67 -14.21 -8.91
C LEU A 180 -23.30 -15.10 -9.97
N ASP A 181 -22.55 -15.97 -10.66
CA ASP A 181 -23.14 -16.93 -11.60
C ASP A 181 -24.19 -17.80 -10.90
N GLY A 182 -25.35 -17.95 -11.54
CA GLY A 182 -26.51 -18.65 -11.01
C GLY A 182 -27.31 -17.86 -9.96
N LYS A 183 -26.93 -16.63 -9.62
CA LYS A 183 -27.62 -15.77 -8.63
C LYS A 183 -28.27 -14.52 -9.22
N ILE A 184 -27.94 -14.20 -10.47
CA ILE A 184 -28.41 -12.99 -11.18
C ILE A 184 -28.87 -13.36 -12.60
N ASP A 185 -29.72 -12.53 -13.19
CA ASP A 185 -30.36 -12.85 -14.47
C ASP A 185 -29.41 -12.60 -15.66
N VAL A 186 -28.72 -11.46 -15.69
CA VAL A 186 -27.87 -11.04 -16.83
C VAL A 186 -26.55 -10.41 -16.37
N VAL A 187 -25.48 -10.65 -17.14
CA VAL A 187 -24.24 -9.87 -17.15
C VAL A 187 -24.09 -9.24 -18.53
N LEU A 188 -24.05 -7.92 -18.62
CA LEU A 188 -23.53 -7.21 -19.79
C LEU A 188 -22.00 -7.22 -19.70
N ASP A 189 -21.33 -7.91 -20.61
CA ASP A 189 -19.87 -7.93 -20.69
C ASP A 189 -19.41 -6.85 -21.66
N GLY A 190 -18.94 -5.73 -21.11
CA GLY A 190 -18.34 -4.63 -21.85
C GLY A 190 -16.84 -4.53 -21.66
N GLY A 191 -16.17 -5.64 -21.31
CA GLY A 191 -14.72 -5.64 -21.09
C GLY A 191 -14.30 -5.07 -19.72
N PRO A 192 -12.99 -4.77 -19.55
CA PRO A 192 -12.44 -4.32 -18.29
C PRO A 192 -12.78 -2.85 -17.97
N CYS A 193 -12.99 -2.53 -16.69
CA CYS A 193 -13.16 -1.15 -16.23
C CYS A 193 -11.85 -0.35 -16.34
N GLU A 194 -11.96 0.94 -16.65
CA GLU A 194 -10.80 1.83 -16.89
C GLU A 194 -10.12 2.29 -15.60
N ILE A 195 -10.88 2.78 -14.61
CA ILE A 195 -10.36 3.36 -13.37
C ILE A 195 -10.00 2.27 -12.34
N GLY A 196 -10.82 1.23 -12.22
CA GLY A 196 -10.56 0.07 -11.34
C GLY A 196 -10.73 0.30 -9.83
N VAL A 197 -11.13 1.50 -9.39
CA VAL A 197 -11.60 1.80 -8.03
C VAL A 197 -12.98 2.47 -8.09
N GLU A 198 -13.76 2.37 -7.02
CA GLU A 198 -15.12 2.92 -6.99
C GLU A 198 -15.14 4.46 -7.01
N SER A 199 -16.33 5.02 -7.25
CA SER A 199 -16.58 6.46 -7.22
C SER A 199 -16.23 7.12 -5.88
N THR A 200 -15.82 8.37 -5.96
CA THR A 200 -15.70 9.26 -4.80
C THR A 200 -17.10 9.58 -4.28
N VAL A 201 -17.33 9.44 -2.98
CA VAL A 201 -18.63 9.77 -2.34
C VAL A 201 -18.48 11.05 -1.54
N LEU A 202 -19.22 12.07 -1.94
CA LEU A 202 -19.16 13.43 -1.38
C LEU A 202 -20.47 13.81 -0.69
N ASP A 203 -20.36 14.18 0.59
CA ASP A 203 -21.41 14.76 1.40
C ASP A 203 -21.30 16.30 1.37
N LEU A 204 -22.36 16.95 0.91
CA LEU A 204 -22.51 18.41 0.82
C LEU A 204 -23.57 18.95 1.79
N SER A 205 -24.04 18.14 2.74
CA SER A 205 -25.10 18.54 3.67
C SER A 205 -24.60 19.39 4.84
N GLY A 206 -23.30 19.32 5.15
CA GLY A 206 -22.65 20.11 6.19
C GLY A 206 -22.14 21.47 5.70
N THR A 207 -21.58 22.25 6.62
CA THR A 207 -20.89 23.53 6.32
C THR A 207 -19.56 23.31 5.59
N VAL A 208 -18.89 22.20 5.87
CA VAL A 208 -17.66 21.77 5.21
C VAL A 208 -17.97 20.53 4.37
N PRO A 209 -17.68 20.54 3.05
CA PRO A 209 -17.80 19.35 2.21
C PRO A 209 -16.93 18.20 2.73
N ARG A 210 -17.48 16.98 2.78
CA ARG A 210 -16.78 15.79 3.29
C ARG A 210 -16.77 14.67 2.28
N ILE A 211 -15.60 14.14 1.98
CA ILE A 211 -15.43 12.88 1.24
C ILE A 211 -15.62 11.74 2.25
N LEU A 212 -16.73 11.02 2.10
CA LEU A 212 -17.03 9.83 2.89
C LEU A 212 -16.30 8.59 2.37
N ARG A 213 -15.99 8.59 1.07
CA ARG A 213 -15.19 7.55 0.43
C ARG A 213 -14.31 8.14 -0.67
N PRO A 214 -12.97 8.07 -0.56
CA PRO A 214 -12.09 8.44 -1.66
C PRO A 214 -12.23 7.44 -2.81
N GLY A 215 -12.18 7.93 -4.05
CA GLY A 215 -12.44 7.15 -5.25
C GLY A 215 -11.88 7.81 -6.50
N GLY A 216 -12.55 7.60 -7.64
CA GLY A 216 -12.06 8.01 -8.97
C GLY A 216 -11.88 9.52 -9.19
N ILE A 217 -12.43 10.39 -8.34
CA ILE A 217 -12.13 11.84 -8.36
C ILE A 217 -11.27 12.22 -7.15
N PRO A 218 -10.06 12.77 -7.36
CA PRO A 218 -9.21 13.33 -6.31
C PRO A 218 -9.86 14.40 -5.45
N ARG A 219 -9.45 14.49 -4.18
CA ARG A 219 -9.91 15.52 -3.24
C ARG A 219 -9.57 16.92 -3.72
N GLU A 220 -8.39 17.08 -4.30
CA GLU A 220 -7.83 18.34 -4.78
C GLU A 220 -8.73 18.92 -5.90
N GLU A 221 -9.17 18.09 -6.83
CA GLU A 221 -10.08 18.49 -7.90
C GLU A 221 -11.46 18.91 -7.37
N ILE A 222 -11.98 18.20 -6.36
CA ILE A 222 -13.25 18.58 -5.71
C ILE A 222 -13.11 19.91 -4.98
N ALA A 223 -12.02 20.11 -4.24
CA ALA A 223 -11.76 21.35 -3.51
C ALA A 223 -11.60 22.54 -4.46
N GLU A 224 -10.87 22.37 -5.56
CA GLU A 224 -10.75 23.38 -6.62
C GLU A 224 -12.12 23.71 -7.23
N ALA A 225 -12.89 22.68 -7.62
CA ALA A 225 -14.19 22.86 -8.22
C ALA A 225 -15.17 23.56 -7.27
N LEU A 226 -15.12 23.31 -5.96
CA LEU A 226 -15.99 23.99 -4.99
C LEU A 226 -15.47 25.39 -4.62
N GLY A 227 -14.16 25.60 -4.65
CA GLY A 227 -13.50 26.82 -4.18
C GLY A 227 -13.39 26.90 -2.65
N VAL A 228 -13.54 25.76 -1.95
CA VAL A 228 -13.43 25.65 -0.48
C VAL A 228 -12.67 24.37 -0.11
N PRO A 229 -12.05 24.31 1.09
CA PRO A 229 -11.45 23.08 1.60
C PRO A 229 -12.46 21.93 1.69
N VAL A 230 -11.96 20.71 1.46
CA VAL A 230 -12.74 19.46 1.53
C VAL A 230 -12.05 18.53 2.51
N GLU A 231 -12.81 18.01 3.46
CA GLU A 231 -12.34 17.04 4.45
C GLU A 231 -12.51 15.61 3.95
N VAL A 232 -11.68 14.69 4.44
CA VAL A 232 -11.81 13.25 4.19
C VAL A 232 -12.12 12.58 5.52
N VAL A 233 -13.21 11.83 5.58
CA VAL A 233 -13.57 11.09 6.79
C VAL A 233 -12.62 9.91 6.98
N SER A 234 -11.90 9.88 8.10
CA SER A 234 -11.01 8.76 8.45
C SER A 234 -11.82 7.52 8.82
N ALA A 235 -11.33 6.34 8.44
CA ALA A 235 -12.01 5.07 8.74
C ALA A 235 -12.01 4.71 10.24
N GLU A 236 -11.24 5.41 11.06
CA GLU A 236 -11.01 5.13 12.48
C GLU A 236 -12.00 5.88 13.40
N GLY A 237 -12.77 6.84 12.87
CA GLY A 237 -13.62 7.74 13.66
C GLY A 237 -15.07 7.29 13.91
N GLU A 238 -15.55 6.18 13.34
CA GLU A 238 -16.96 5.75 13.49
C GLU A 238 -17.08 4.24 13.77
N ILE A 239 -16.91 3.84 15.03
CA ILE A 239 -17.23 2.48 15.51
C ILE A 239 -18.62 2.38 16.15
N GLU A 240 -19.39 3.47 16.30
CA GLU A 240 -20.75 3.41 16.86
C GLU A 240 -21.78 4.16 16.00
N GLY A 241 -22.34 3.50 14.98
CA GLY A 241 -23.45 4.05 14.18
C GLY A 241 -23.71 3.40 12.82
N SER A 242 -24.87 3.71 12.21
CA SER A 242 -25.21 3.41 10.82
C SER A 242 -24.30 4.22 9.87
N SER A 243 -23.60 3.56 8.95
CA SER A 243 -22.69 4.24 8.04
C SER A 243 -23.45 4.94 6.90
N PRO A 244 -23.20 6.22 6.63
CA PRO A 244 -23.90 6.98 5.59
C PRO A 244 -23.53 6.59 4.15
N SER A 245 -22.49 5.77 3.95
CA SER A 245 -21.97 5.45 2.62
C SER A 245 -21.45 4.01 2.51
N PRO A 246 -21.54 3.38 1.33
CA PRO A 246 -20.99 2.05 1.12
C PRO A 246 -19.48 1.98 1.34
N GLY A 247 -19.04 1.04 2.17
CA GLY A 247 -17.63 0.67 2.30
C GLY A 247 -16.95 1.07 3.60
N MET A 248 -17.67 1.60 4.61
CA MET A 248 -17.05 2.12 5.85
C MET A 248 -17.15 1.16 7.06
N LYS A 249 -18.18 0.30 7.15
CA LYS A 249 -18.50 -0.46 8.38
C LYS A 249 -17.93 -1.89 8.44
N TYR A 250 -17.74 -2.56 7.30
CA TYR A 250 -17.38 -3.99 7.25
C TYR A 250 -15.98 -4.21 6.69
N ARG A 251 -15.43 -5.41 6.90
CA ARG A 251 -14.22 -5.84 6.20
C ARG A 251 -14.53 -5.90 4.70
N HIS A 252 -13.99 -4.93 3.96
CA HIS A 252 -14.20 -4.76 2.53
C HIS A 252 -12.92 -5.08 1.77
N TYR A 253 -13.07 -5.63 0.56
CA TYR A 253 -11.97 -5.92 -0.36
C TYR A 253 -11.01 -7.02 0.10
N ALA A 254 -11.40 -7.83 1.07
CA ALA A 254 -10.52 -8.83 1.64
C ALA A 254 -10.32 -10.00 0.66
N PRO A 255 -9.07 -10.30 0.27
CA PRO A 255 -8.77 -11.56 -0.42
C PRO A 255 -8.99 -12.77 0.49
N LYS A 256 -9.00 -13.97 -0.10
CA LYS A 256 -8.94 -15.25 0.63
C LYS A 256 -7.59 -15.42 1.33
N GLY A 257 -6.51 -15.03 0.65
CA GLY A 257 -5.15 -15.02 1.22
C GLY A 257 -4.98 -13.96 2.31
N GLU A 258 -4.02 -14.17 3.21
CA GLU A 258 -3.69 -13.17 4.23
C GLU A 258 -2.89 -12.02 3.61
N MET A 259 -3.48 -10.83 3.57
CA MET A 259 -2.85 -9.65 2.98
C MET A 259 -2.17 -8.77 4.03
N TYR A 260 -0.96 -8.31 3.70
CA TYR A 260 -0.17 -7.37 4.50
C TYR A 260 0.21 -6.16 3.65
N LEU A 261 0.10 -4.96 4.23
CA LEU A 261 0.55 -3.71 3.63
C LEU A 261 1.97 -3.39 4.10
N LEU A 262 2.89 -3.19 3.16
CA LEU A 262 4.29 -2.86 3.41
C LEU A 262 4.40 -1.34 3.50
N THR A 263 4.99 -0.81 4.58
CA THR A 263 5.22 0.64 4.73
C THR A 263 6.71 0.99 4.65
N GLY A 264 7.04 2.28 4.63
CA GLY A 264 8.40 2.80 4.42
C GLY A 264 8.64 3.25 2.98
N ARG A 265 9.90 3.51 2.64
CA ARG A 265 10.29 3.90 1.27
C ARG A 265 10.17 2.72 0.30
N PRO A 266 10.04 2.96 -1.02
CA PRO A 266 9.87 1.89 -2.01
C PRO A 266 10.90 0.75 -1.90
N GLU A 267 12.16 1.08 -1.65
CA GLU A 267 13.26 0.13 -1.48
C GLU A 267 13.14 -0.67 -0.16
N GLU A 268 12.68 -0.04 0.91
CA GLU A 268 12.47 -0.69 2.22
C GLU A 268 11.27 -1.64 2.18
N GLN A 269 10.20 -1.23 1.49
CA GLN A 269 9.03 -2.08 1.23
C GLN A 269 9.45 -3.32 0.45
N ARG A 270 10.25 -3.15 -0.61
CA ARG A 270 10.79 -4.24 -1.43
C ARG A 270 11.62 -5.22 -0.61
N ASP A 271 12.54 -4.72 0.20
CA ASP A 271 13.42 -5.56 1.01
C ASP A 271 12.61 -6.35 2.07
N THR A 272 11.61 -5.69 2.67
CA THR A 272 10.64 -6.33 3.58
C THR A 272 9.81 -7.40 2.87
N ALA A 273 9.36 -7.14 1.64
CA ALA A 273 8.63 -8.11 0.83
C ALA A 273 9.47 -9.35 0.53
N ILE A 274 10.72 -9.16 0.07
CA ILE A 274 11.64 -10.26 -0.23
C ILE A 274 11.86 -11.13 1.00
N GLN A 275 12.14 -10.51 2.15
CA GLN A 275 12.39 -11.24 3.38
C GLN A 275 11.15 -12.02 3.84
N ARG A 276 9.99 -11.36 3.88
CA ARG A 276 8.75 -12.01 4.31
C ARG A 276 8.34 -13.13 3.34
N ALA A 277 8.50 -12.92 2.05
CA ALA A 277 8.24 -13.97 1.05
C ALA A 277 9.14 -15.19 1.29
N GLN A 278 10.43 -15.00 1.56
CA GLN A 278 11.33 -16.12 1.85
C GLN A 278 10.92 -16.91 3.10
N GLU A 279 10.41 -16.25 4.15
CA GLU A 279 9.87 -16.93 5.34
C GLU A 279 8.67 -17.81 4.98
N VAL A 280 7.69 -17.25 4.25
CA VAL A 280 6.48 -17.97 3.83
C VAL A 280 6.83 -19.14 2.91
N LEU A 281 7.77 -18.95 1.99
CA LEU A 281 8.21 -19.97 1.05
C LEU A 281 8.97 -21.12 1.74
N LYS A 282 9.71 -20.86 2.82
CA LYS A 282 10.38 -21.91 3.63
C LYS A 282 9.36 -22.87 4.25
N ASP A 283 8.17 -22.37 4.58
CA ASP A 283 7.06 -23.18 5.09
C ASP A 283 6.29 -23.91 3.98
N GLY A 284 6.77 -23.87 2.73
CA GLY A 284 6.13 -24.50 1.57
C GLY A 284 4.85 -23.82 1.11
N LYS A 285 4.59 -22.58 1.56
CA LYS A 285 3.36 -21.84 1.27
C LYS A 285 3.54 -20.87 0.10
N GLY A 286 2.49 -20.71 -0.70
CA GLY A 286 2.46 -19.76 -1.80
C GLY A 286 2.31 -18.31 -1.32
N VAL A 287 2.99 -17.39 -2.01
CA VAL A 287 2.97 -15.94 -1.74
C VAL A 287 2.89 -15.14 -3.04
N ALA A 288 2.11 -14.05 -3.04
CA ALA A 288 2.09 -13.06 -4.12
C ALA A 288 2.55 -11.70 -3.62
N VAL A 289 3.34 -10.99 -4.42
CA VAL A 289 3.72 -9.59 -4.18
C VAL A 289 2.99 -8.70 -5.18
N LEU A 290 2.20 -7.75 -4.68
CA LEU A 290 1.63 -6.64 -5.45
C LEU A 290 2.67 -5.52 -5.49
N SER A 291 3.36 -5.39 -6.61
CA SER A 291 4.57 -4.58 -6.76
C SER A 291 4.37 -3.42 -7.74
N SER A 292 5.05 -2.30 -7.49
CA SER A 292 5.27 -1.30 -8.51
C SER A 292 6.26 -1.79 -9.58
N SER A 293 6.20 -1.22 -10.77
CA SER A 293 7.07 -1.60 -11.91
C SER A 293 8.56 -1.47 -11.58
N GLU A 294 8.94 -0.46 -10.80
CA GLU A 294 10.32 -0.17 -10.41
C GLU A 294 10.93 -1.28 -9.55
N ASN A 295 10.11 -1.95 -8.73
CA ASN A 295 10.56 -3.00 -7.82
C ASN A 295 10.51 -4.40 -8.45
N VAL A 296 9.73 -4.61 -9.52
CA VAL A 296 9.59 -5.91 -10.20
C VAL A 296 10.94 -6.62 -10.47
N PRO A 297 11.98 -5.96 -11.00
CA PRO A 297 13.25 -6.61 -11.31
C PRO A 297 13.91 -7.30 -10.11
N ALA A 298 13.74 -6.78 -8.89
CA ALA A 298 14.35 -7.33 -7.69
C ALA A 298 13.75 -8.67 -7.26
N TYR A 299 12.57 -9.02 -7.75
CA TYR A 299 11.86 -10.25 -7.41
C TYR A 299 12.13 -11.41 -8.40
N LEU A 300 12.81 -11.14 -9.53
CA LEU A 300 13.03 -12.15 -10.58
C LEU A 300 13.76 -13.39 -10.07
N GLY A 301 14.82 -13.20 -9.27
CA GLY A 301 15.56 -14.32 -8.69
C GLY A 301 14.74 -15.20 -7.74
N LEU A 302 13.81 -14.61 -6.97
CA LEU A 302 12.88 -15.39 -6.13
C LEU A 302 11.88 -16.17 -6.99
N LYS A 303 11.37 -15.55 -8.06
CA LYS A 303 10.42 -16.17 -8.99
C LYS A 303 11.01 -17.38 -9.71
N GLU A 304 12.27 -17.29 -10.14
CA GLU A 304 12.98 -18.41 -10.74
C GLU A 304 13.26 -19.53 -9.74
N LYS A 305 13.60 -19.18 -8.49
CA LYS A 305 13.91 -20.15 -7.44
C LYS A 305 12.69 -20.90 -6.92
N PHE A 306 11.51 -20.29 -6.93
CA PHE A 306 10.26 -20.85 -6.37
C PHE A 306 9.11 -20.83 -7.39
N PRO A 307 9.24 -21.56 -8.52
CA PRO A 307 8.22 -21.58 -9.56
C PRO A 307 6.89 -22.13 -9.02
N GLY A 308 5.79 -21.45 -9.33
CA GLY A 308 4.44 -21.84 -8.90
C GLY A 308 4.07 -21.45 -7.46
N LEU A 309 5.05 -21.18 -6.59
CA LEU A 309 4.81 -20.73 -5.21
C LEU A 309 4.99 -19.22 -5.03
N PHE A 310 5.94 -18.60 -5.73
CA PHE A 310 6.18 -17.17 -5.65
C PHE A 310 5.67 -16.45 -6.90
N HIS A 311 4.79 -15.46 -6.70
CA HIS A 311 4.16 -14.69 -7.78
C HIS A 311 4.40 -13.21 -7.59
N VAL A 312 4.65 -12.50 -8.70
CA VAL A 312 4.75 -11.04 -8.72
C VAL A 312 3.64 -10.51 -9.62
N LEU A 313 2.82 -9.63 -9.07
CA LEU A 313 1.67 -9.00 -9.72
C LEU A 313 1.97 -7.51 -9.84
N GLU A 314 2.36 -7.09 -11.04
CA GLU A 314 2.74 -5.72 -11.34
C GLU A 314 1.51 -4.81 -11.48
N LEU A 315 1.41 -3.82 -10.59
CA LEU A 315 0.34 -2.82 -10.58
C LEU A 315 0.60 -1.68 -11.58
N GLY A 316 1.86 -1.30 -11.81
CA GLY A 316 2.25 -0.19 -12.66
C GLY A 316 3.35 0.67 -12.02
N PRO A 317 3.82 1.71 -12.72
CA PRO A 317 4.85 2.60 -12.18
C PRO A 317 4.26 3.48 -11.08
N ARG A 318 5.06 3.82 -10.06
CA ARG A 318 4.63 4.68 -8.94
C ARG A 318 4.26 6.10 -9.39
N SER A 319 4.83 6.53 -10.53
CA SER A 319 4.49 7.80 -11.17
C SER A 319 3.11 7.81 -11.83
N ASP A 320 2.43 6.67 -11.96
CA ASP A 320 1.09 6.56 -12.56
C ASP A 320 0.09 5.87 -11.61
N PRO A 321 -0.47 6.63 -10.64
CA PRO A 321 -1.51 6.12 -9.75
C PRO A 321 -2.75 5.59 -10.48
N ALA A 322 -3.10 6.14 -11.65
CA ALA A 322 -4.25 5.67 -12.41
C ALA A 322 -4.04 4.23 -12.89
N LYS A 323 -2.82 3.91 -13.38
CA LYS A 323 -2.48 2.54 -13.75
C LYS A 323 -2.53 1.58 -12.56
N ILE A 324 -2.01 2.00 -11.42
CA ILE A 324 -2.05 1.20 -10.17
C ILE A 324 -3.50 0.91 -9.77
N ALA A 325 -4.37 1.94 -9.76
CA ALA A 325 -5.78 1.80 -9.45
C ALA A 325 -6.48 0.81 -10.40
N SER A 326 -6.25 0.93 -11.72
CA SER A 326 -6.87 0.08 -12.75
C SER A 326 -6.56 -1.42 -12.56
N LYS A 327 -5.40 -1.75 -11.97
CA LYS A 327 -4.96 -3.13 -11.75
C LYS A 327 -5.17 -3.64 -10.33
N LEU A 328 -5.59 -2.79 -9.40
CA LEU A 328 -5.59 -3.11 -7.96
C LEU A 328 -6.46 -4.34 -7.65
N PHE A 329 -7.76 -4.27 -7.92
CA PHE A 329 -8.68 -5.36 -7.59
C PHE A 329 -8.45 -6.61 -8.43
N SER A 330 -8.14 -6.46 -9.73
CA SER A 330 -7.85 -7.60 -10.60
C SER A 330 -6.60 -8.36 -10.15
N SER A 331 -5.60 -7.66 -9.60
CA SER A 331 -4.40 -8.29 -9.03
C SER A 331 -4.69 -8.98 -7.70
N ILE A 332 -5.50 -8.37 -6.81
CA ILE A 332 -5.94 -9.04 -5.57
C ILE A 332 -6.72 -10.31 -5.88
N ARG A 333 -7.67 -10.26 -6.84
CA ARG A 333 -8.42 -11.45 -7.29
C ARG A 333 -7.53 -12.48 -7.95
N ARG A 334 -6.54 -12.05 -8.73
CA ARG A 334 -5.56 -12.96 -9.34
C ARG A 334 -4.73 -13.69 -8.28
N ALA A 335 -4.34 -13.03 -7.19
CA ALA A 335 -3.68 -13.69 -6.09
C ALA A 335 -4.54 -14.83 -5.49
N ASP A 336 -5.84 -14.58 -5.28
CA ASP A 336 -6.78 -15.64 -4.83
C ASP A 336 -6.86 -16.80 -5.82
N LYS A 337 -6.92 -16.52 -7.14
CA LYS A 337 -6.94 -17.54 -8.20
C LYS A 337 -5.65 -18.37 -8.24
N LEU A 338 -4.52 -17.77 -7.88
CA LEU A 338 -3.23 -18.45 -7.75
C LEU A 338 -3.14 -19.31 -6.47
N GLY A 339 -4.13 -19.23 -5.57
CA GLY A 339 -4.18 -20.04 -4.35
C GLY A 339 -3.07 -19.69 -3.34
N VAL A 340 -2.53 -18.45 -3.39
CA VAL A 340 -1.50 -18.04 -2.44
C VAL A 340 -2.08 -17.85 -1.04
N SER A 341 -1.30 -18.20 -0.04
CA SER A 341 -1.68 -18.06 1.37
C SER A 341 -1.42 -16.66 1.90
N VAL A 342 -0.44 -15.94 1.33
CA VAL A 342 0.00 -14.61 1.75
C VAL A 342 0.07 -13.68 0.54
N ILE A 343 -0.40 -12.45 0.72
CA ILE A 343 -0.32 -11.36 -0.25
C ILE A 343 0.44 -10.22 0.40
N LEU A 344 1.54 -9.79 -0.20
CA LEU A 344 2.34 -8.65 0.26
C LEU A 344 2.10 -7.50 -0.70
N SER A 345 1.52 -6.40 -0.23
CA SER A 345 1.28 -5.22 -1.06
C SER A 345 2.18 -4.09 -0.66
N GLU A 346 2.84 -3.49 -1.64
CA GLU A 346 3.43 -2.18 -1.48
C GLU A 346 2.36 -1.13 -1.11
N SER A 347 2.77 -0.10 -0.37
CA SER A 347 2.00 1.12 -0.14
C SER A 347 2.44 2.22 -1.12
N PHE A 348 1.53 3.16 -1.36
CA PHE A 348 1.68 4.25 -2.32
C PHE A 348 1.41 5.59 -1.66
N ASP A 349 1.91 6.67 -2.27
CA ASP A 349 1.64 8.04 -1.84
C ASP A 349 0.13 8.32 -1.84
N GLU A 350 -0.34 9.15 -0.91
CA GLU A 350 -1.78 9.44 -0.73
C GLU A 350 -2.26 10.65 -1.54
N ALA A 351 -1.42 11.27 -2.39
CA ALA A 351 -1.86 12.35 -3.26
C ALA A 351 -2.75 11.83 -4.42
N GLY A 352 -3.77 12.62 -4.76
CA GLY A 352 -4.65 12.32 -5.89
C GLY A 352 -5.41 10.99 -5.74
N LEU A 353 -5.34 10.14 -6.76
CA LEU A 353 -5.88 8.77 -6.73
C LEU A 353 -5.17 7.85 -5.71
N GLY A 354 -3.97 8.24 -5.26
CA GLY A 354 -3.21 7.55 -4.22
C GLY A 354 -4.01 7.33 -2.94
N LEU A 355 -4.79 8.33 -2.52
CA LEU A 355 -5.69 8.24 -1.37
C LEU A 355 -6.73 7.11 -1.52
N ALA A 356 -7.30 6.95 -2.72
CA ALA A 356 -8.26 5.89 -2.99
C ALA A 356 -7.59 4.51 -2.93
N ILE A 357 -6.41 4.37 -3.52
CA ILE A 357 -5.60 3.14 -3.49
C ILE A 357 -5.26 2.76 -2.05
N ALA A 358 -4.70 3.69 -1.28
CA ALA A 358 -4.34 3.48 0.13
C ALA A 358 -5.57 3.04 0.94
N ASN A 359 -6.72 3.71 0.76
CA ASN A 359 -7.96 3.33 1.43
C ASN A 359 -8.38 1.88 1.12
N ARG A 360 -8.27 1.43 -0.13
CA ARG A 360 -8.61 0.05 -0.52
C ARG A 360 -7.63 -0.96 0.04
N LEU A 361 -6.33 -0.67 -0.03
CA LEU A 361 -5.28 -1.53 0.48
C LEU A 361 -5.38 -1.75 2.00
N THR A 362 -5.58 -0.68 2.77
CA THR A 362 -5.75 -0.74 4.23
C THR A 362 -6.96 -1.57 4.63
N LYS A 363 -8.08 -1.44 3.89
CA LYS A 363 -9.29 -2.25 4.11
C LYS A 363 -9.08 -3.72 3.73
N ALA A 364 -8.42 -3.98 2.60
CA ALA A 364 -8.13 -5.33 2.10
C ALA A 364 -7.20 -6.10 3.05
N SER A 365 -6.17 -5.44 3.60
CA SER A 365 -5.27 -6.02 4.60
C SER A 365 -5.92 -6.19 5.99
N GLY A 366 -7.06 -5.54 6.23
CA GLY A 366 -7.68 -5.48 7.56
C GLY A 366 -6.78 -4.79 8.59
N GLY A 367 -6.04 -3.76 8.16
CA GLY A 367 -5.09 -3.03 9.01
C GLY A 367 -3.79 -3.76 9.29
N LYS A 368 -3.53 -4.92 8.66
CA LYS A 368 -2.26 -5.64 8.82
C LYS A 368 -1.15 -4.91 8.07
N VAL A 369 -0.29 -4.27 8.82
CA VAL A 369 0.87 -3.54 8.32
C VAL A 369 2.15 -4.30 8.68
N LEU A 370 3.07 -4.40 7.73
CA LEU A 370 4.45 -4.80 7.95
C LEU A 370 5.31 -3.55 7.79
N PRO A 371 5.78 -2.94 8.90
CA PRO A 371 6.72 -1.85 8.81
C PRO A 371 8.05 -2.36 8.22
N PRO A 372 8.92 -1.45 7.74
CA PRO A 372 10.29 -1.79 7.45
C PRO A 372 10.86 -2.55 8.65
N ARG A 373 11.25 -3.82 8.45
CA ARG A 373 12.01 -4.51 9.48
C ARG A 373 13.27 -3.68 9.72
N SER A 374 13.57 -3.39 11.00
CA SER A 374 14.73 -2.56 11.37
C SER A 374 15.90 -2.93 10.47
N ALA A 375 16.43 -1.93 9.77
CA ALA A 375 17.50 -2.09 8.80
C ALA A 375 18.52 -3.11 9.31
N ARG A 376 19.03 -3.94 8.40
CA ARG A 376 20.21 -4.77 8.65
C ARG A 376 21.21 -4.01 9.55
N PRO A 377 21.87 -4.67 10.52
CA PRO A 377 22.84 -4.03 11.40
C PRO A 377 23.74 -3.05 10.64
N LEU A 378 23.79 -1.78 11.08
CA LEU A 378 24.70 -0.80 10.46
C LEU A 378 26.10 -1.42 10.48
N THR A 379 26.70 -1.57 9.31
CA THR A 379 27.99 -2.23 9.17
C THR A 379 29.09 -1.17 9.03
N VAL A 380 29.87 -1.01 10.09
CA VAL A 380 30.98 -0.04 10.18
C VAL A 380 32.31 -0.77 10.06
N LEU A 381 33.12 -0.38 9.08
CA LEU A 381 34.45 -0.95 8.84
C LEU A 381 35.54 0.08 9.15
N PHE A 382 36.49 -0.29 10.02
CA PHE A 382 37.68 0.52 10.30
C PHE A 382 38.90 0.03 9.51
N VAL A 383 39.61 0.94 8.84
CA VAL A 383 40.74 0.59 7.96
C VAL A 383 42.01 1.35 8.34
N CYS A 384 43.10 0.61 8.59
CA CYS A 384 44.46 1.15 8.74
C CYS A 384 45.45 0.39 7.83
N THR A 385 46.76 0.53 8.04
CA THR A 385 47.76 -0.14 7.19
C THR A 385 47.86 -1.64 7.50
N GLY A 386 48.36 -2.00 8.70
CA GLY A 386 48.68 -3.39 9.06
C GLY A 386 47.58 -4.15 9.82
N ASN A 387 46.48 -3.50 10.21
CA ASN A 387 45.41 -4.07 11.05
C ASN A 387 45.91 -4.72 12.35
N THR A 388 46.89 -4.08 13.00
CA THR A 388 47.49 -4.53 14.27
C THR A 388 47.43 -3.49 15.39
N CYS A 389 47.24 -2.20 15.07
CA CYS A 389 47.25 -1.11 16.06
C CYS A 389 45.97 -0.26 15.98
N ARG A 390 45.89 0.69 15.04
CA ARG A 390 44.82 1.70 14.97
C ARG A 390 43.43 1.11 14.71
N SER A 391 43.26 0.29 13.68
CA SER A 391 41.92 -0.24 13.33
C SER A 391 41.36 -1.28 14.32
N PRO A 392 42.16 -2.14 14.97
CA PRO A 392 41.67 -2.99 16.06
C PRO A 392 41.25 -2.21 17.30
N MET A 393 42.04 -1.20 17.70
CA MET A 393 41.64 -0.29 18.80
C MET A 393 40.35 0.44 18.44
N ALA A 394 40.23 0.92 17.20
CA ALA A 394 39.04 1.63 16.73
C ALA A 394 37.77 0.76 16.76
N GLU A 395 37.86 -0.47 16.23
CA GLU A 395 36.76 -1.44 16.27
C GLU A 395 36.24 -1.66 17.68
N ALA A 396 37.16 -1.93 18.62
CA ALA A 396 36.80 -2.32 19.96
C ALA A 396 36.33 -1.12 20.84
N LEU A 397 36.97 0.05 20.70
CA LEU A 397 36.51 1.28 21.36
C LEU A 397 35.13 1.72 20.86
N PHE A 398 34.92 1.73 19.55
CA PHE A 398 33.64 2.13 18.97
C PHE A 398 32.52 1.18 19.42
N LYS A 399 32.78 -0.13 19.46
CA LYS A 399 31.82 -1.12 19.94
C LYS A 399 31.44 -0.87 21.41
N LYS A 400 32.41 -0.64 22.29
CA LYS A 400 32.16 -0.32 23.70
C LYS A 400 31.32 0.97 23.86
N ILE A 401 31.72 2.06 23.20
CA ILE A 401 31.02 3.36 23.28
C ILE A 401 29.59 3.24 22.73
N TRP A 402 29.38 2.42 21.68
CA TRP A 402 28.06 2.15 21.13
C TRP A 402 27.16 1.39 22.11
N GLU A 403 27.69 0.36 22.77
CA GLU A 403 27.00 -0.44 23.78
C GLU A 403 26.64 0.40 25.02
N ASP A 404 27.59 1.18 25.54
CA ASP A 404 27.41 2.03 26.73
C ASP A 404 26.32 3.11 26.54
N ARG A 405 26.09 3.55 25.30
CA ARG A 405 25.09 4.57 24.94
C ARG A 405 23.70 4.02 24.64
N GLY A 406 23.47 2.71 24.75
CA GLY A 406 22.15 2.10 24.56
C GLY A 406 21.61 2.19 23.13
N GLY A 407 22.49 2.13 22.11
CA GLY A 407 22.08 2.21 20.70
C GLY A 407 21.02 1.16 20.31
N PRO A 408 19.96 1.52 19.57
CA PRO A 408 18.89 0.57 19.21
C PRO A 408 19.37 -0.41 18.13
N GLY A 409 19.36 -1.71 18.43
CA GLY A 409 19.67 -2.76 17.45
C GLY A 409 21.15 -2.88 17.07
N GLY A 410 21.56 -4.06 16.59
CA GLY A 410 22.96 -4.43 16.40
C GLY A 410 23.69 -3.53 15.41
N VAL A 411 24.87 -3.03 15.80
CA VAL A 411 25.89 -2.54 14.87
C VAL A 411 26.86 -3.69 14.60
N ARG A 412 27.22 -3.91 13.34
CA ARG A 412 28.31 -4.83 12.99
C ARG A 412 29.56 -4.00 12.78
N VAL A 413 30.51 -4.12 13.69
CA VAL A 413 31.80 -3.42 13.63
C VAL A 413 32.90 -4.43 13.36
N PHE A 414 33.79 -4.12 12.42
CA PHE A 414 35.00 -4.91 12.20
C PHE A 414 36.12 -4.06 11.59
N SER A 415 37.34 -4.59 11.58
CA SER A 415 38.53 -3.89 11.06
C SER A 415 39.29 -4.67 10.01
N ARG A 416 39.97 -3.93 9.11
CA ARG A 416 40.85 -4.47 8.04
C ARG A 416 42.09 -3.60 7.84
N GLY A 417 43.03 -4.12 7.05
CA GLY A 417 44.25 -3.39 6.66
C GLY A 417 44.42 -3.27 5.16
N THR A 418 44.83 -2.10 4.67
CA THR A 418 45.14 -1.90 3.23
C THR A 418 46.38 -2.67 2.79
N GLY A 419 47.29 -3.00 3.73
CA GLY A 419 48.51 -3.78 3.51
C GLY A 419 48.77 -4.82 4.59
N ALA A 420 47.71 -5.32 5.26
CA ALA A 420 47.83 -6.31 6.31
C ALA A 420 48.15 -7.70 5.75
N LEU A 421 49.07 -8.40 6.41
CA LEU A 421 49.21 -9.85 6.28
C LEU A 421 48.22 -10.53 7.24
N PRO A 422 47.54 -11.62 6.85
CA PRO A 422 46.62 -12.31 7.73
C PRO A 422 47.35 -13.03 8.88
N GLY A 423 46.75 -13.07 10.06
CA GLY A 423 47.23 -13.93 11.16
C GLY A 423 48.07 -13.25 12.23
N MET A 424 48.39 -11.96 12.11
CA MET A 424 49.17 -11.24 13.12
C MET A 424 48.27 -10.82 14.30
N PRO A 425 48.72 -10.99 15.55
CA PRO A 425 47.98 -10.48 16.69
C PRO A 425 47.99 -8.96 16.72
N ALA A 426 47.07 -8.35 17.48
CA ALA A 426 47.19 -6.95 17.85
C ALA A 426 48.53 -6.67 18.55
N ALA A 427 49.11 -5.49 18.31
CA ALA A 427 50.38 -5.09 18.89
C ALA A 427 50.35 -5.19 20.44
N PRO A 428 51.43 -5.66 21.09
CA PRO A 428 51.47 -5.82 22.54
C PRO A 428 51.09 -4.55 23.30
N GLU A 429 51.57 -3.39 22.84
CA GLU A 429 51.28 -2.08 23.41
C GLU A 429 49.82 -1.70 23.23
N ALA A 430 49.22 -1.96 22.05
CA ALA A 430 47.79 -1.75 21.83
C ALA A 430 46.95 -2.60 22.79
N ARG A 431 47.34 -3.85 23.02
CA ARG A 431 46.64 -4.74 23.98
C ARG A 431 46.75 -4.21 25.42
N ALA A 432 47.91 -3.70 25.81
CA ALA A 432 48.13 -3.11 27.13
C ALA A 432 47.24 -1.86 27.33
N VAL A 433 47.29 -0.92 26.38
CA VAL A 433 46.51 0.33 26.38
C VAL A 433 45.00 0.11 26.33
N MET A 434 44.53 -0.91 25.59
CA MET A 434 43.10 -1.23 25.54
C MET A 434 42.62 -1.91 26.82
N LYS A 435 43.47 -2.75 27.43
CA LYS A 435 43.15 -3.41 28.71
C LYS A 435 42.93 -2.41 29.83
N THR A 436 43.69 -1.33 29.90
CA THR A 436 43.48 -0.25 30.90
C THR A 436 42.15 0.49 30.70
N ARG A 437 41.58 0.45 29.49
CA ARG A 437 40.26 1.00 29.13
C ARG A 437 39.11 0.00 29.28
N GLY A 438 39.38 -1.20 29.80
CA GLY A 438 38.39 -2.26 29.97
C GLY A 438 37.95 -2.91 28.65
N VAL A 439 38.78 -2.83 27.60
CA VAL A 439 38.51 -3.44 26.29
C VAL A 439 39.55 -4.52 25.99
N ASP A 440 39.10 -5.74 25.72
CA ASP A 440 39.99 -6.84 25.34
C ASP A 440 40.08 -6.99 23.81
N ILE A 441 41.28 -6.79 23.27
CA ILE A 441 41.60 -7.03 21.85
C ILE A 441 42.60 -8.18 21.66
N SER A 442 42.82 -9.03 22.67
CA SER A 442 43.78 -10.14 22.61
C SER A 442 43.40 -11.22 21.61
N GLY A 443 42.10 -11.37 21.31
CA GLY A 443 41.57 -12.26 20.27
C GLY A 443 41.62 -11.68 18.85
N HIS A 444 42.08 -10.44 18.67
CA HIS A 444 42.16 -9.82 17.34
C HIS A 444 43.22 -10.52 16.48
N VAL A 445 42.88 -10.73 15.20
CA VAL A 445 43.78 -11.27 14.18
C VAL A 445 43.71 -10.36 12.95
N SER A 446 44.87 -9.91 12.48
CA SER A 446 44.96 -9.03 11.32
C SER A 446 44.37 -9.69 10.08
N MET A 447 43.65 -8.90 9.27
CA MET A 447 43.04 -9.34 8.02
C MET A 447 43.21 -8.28 6.92
N PRO A 448 43.55 -8.67 5.68
CA PRO A 448 43.62 -7.74 4.56
C PRO A 448 42.22 -7.25 4.17
N LEU A 449 42.13 -6.01 3.68
CA LEU A 449 40.89 -5.46 3.13
C LEU A 449 40.51 -6.18 1.82
N LEU A 450 39.36 -6.84 1.80
CA LEU A 450 38.83 -7.54 0.63
C LEU A 450 37.66 -6.77 -0.02
N PRO A 451 37.36 -7.01 -1.32
CA PRO A 451 36.21 -6.40 -2.00
C PRO A 451 34.88 -6.60 -1.25
N VAL A 452 34.63 -7.81 -0.75
CA VAL A 452 33.41 -8.14 0.00
C VAL A 452 33.26 -7.33 1.29
N ASP A 453 34.37 -6.93 1.93
CA ASP A 453 34.32 -6.08 3.11
C ASP A 453 33.82 -4.68 2.73
N VAL A 454 34.31 -4.12 1.61
CA VAL A 454 33.91 -2.80 1.11
C VAL A 454 32.46 -2.82 0.63
N GLU A 455 32.03 -3.85 -0.08
CA GLU A 455 30.66 -3.99 -0.60
C GLU A 455 29.65 -4.11 0.54
N SER A 456 29.96 -4.92 1.56
CA SER A 456 29.05 -5.21 2.66
C SER A 456 28.97 -4.13 3.75
N SER A 457 29.92 -3.19 3.78
CA SER A 457 29.91 -2.06 4.73
C SER A 457 29.00 -0.91 4.29
N ASP A 458 28.28 -0.35 5.26
CA ASP A 458 27.50 0.88 5.09
C ASP A 458 28.36 2.12 5.27
N ILE A 459 29.35 2.06 6.18
CA ILE A 459 30.30 3.13 6.47
C ILE A 459 31.70 2.56 6.60
N ILE A 460 32.67 3.19 5.96
CA ILE A 460 34.09 2.85 6.02
C ILE A 460 34.85 4.02 6.60
N VAL A 461 35.55 3.80 7.70
CA VAL A 461 36.34 4.80 8.41
C VAL A 461 37.83 4.51 8.26
N ALA A 462 38.48 5.30 7.42
CA ALA A 462 39.90 5.26 7.16
C ALA A 462 40.68 6.06 8.22
N MET A 463 41.77 5.50 8.74
CA MET A 463 42.60 6.18 9.75
C MET A 463 43.34 7.41 9.19
N THR A 464 43.53 7.48 7.87
CA THR A 464 44.26 8.58 7.21
C THR A 464 43.65 8.90 5.83
N LYS A 465 43.93 10.09 5.29
CA LYS A 465 43.57 10.45 3.91
C LYS A 465 44.19 9.49 2.89
N ALA A 466 45.45 9.10 3.09
CA ALA A 466 46.11 8.12 2.22
C ALA A 466 45.41 6.75 2.23
N HIS A 467 44.85 6.30 3.36
CA HIS A 467 44.02 5.09 3.39
C HIS A 467 42.72 5.28 2.59
N LYS A 468 42.04 6.42 2.74
CA LYS A 468 40.83 6.74 1.97
C LYS A 468 41.12 6.72 0.47
N GLU A 469 42.17 7.39 0.02
CA GLU A 469 42.61 7.40 -1.38
C GLU A 469 42.96 6.00 -1.90
N ALA A 470 43.66 5.20 -1.10
CA ALA A 470 43.99 3.82 -1.47
C ALA A 470 42.75 2.93 -1.63
N ILE A 471 41.70 3.13 -0.82
CA ILE A 471 40.43 2.43 -0.96
C ILE A 471 39.69 2.93 -2.21
N LEU A 472 39.59 4.24 -2.39
CA LEU A 472 38.89 4.86 -3.54
C LEU A 472 39.51 4.48 -4.88
N SER A 473 40.84 4.44 -4.96
CA SER A 473 41.55 4.01 -6.17
C SER A 473 41.21 2.57 -6.58
N ARG A 474 40.90 1.71 -5.61
CA ARG A 474 40.53 0.30 -5.85
C ARG A 474 39.01 0.11 -5.97
N PHE A 475 38.21 0.95 -5.32
CA PHE A 475 36.76 0.83 -5.20
C PHE A 475 36.04 2.18 -5.38
N PRO A 476 36.06 2.76 -6.59
CA PRO A 476 35.52 4.11 -6.83
C PRO A 476 34.01 4.21 -6.55
N ALA A 477 33.25 3.14 -6.76
CA ALA A 477 31.81 3.11 -6.49
C ALA A 477 31.45 3.25 -4.99
N ALA A 478 32.43 3.16 -4.08
CA ALA A 478 32.23 3.29 -2.64
C ALA A 478 32.46 4.72 -2.11
N GLU A 479 32.69 5.71 -2.97
CA GLU A 479 33.03 7.09 -2.58
C GLU A 479 32.09 7.70 -1.53
N GLY A 480 30.77 7.54 -1.74
CA GLY A 480 29.75 8.09 -0.84
C GLY A 480 29.70 7.49 0.57
N LYS A 481 30.52 6.47 0.85
CA LYS A 481 30.53 5.77 2.15
C LYS A 481 31.92 5.65 2.80
N ILE A 482 32.95 6.31 2.27
CA ILE A 482 34.31 6.29 2.83
C ILE A 482 34.67 7.64 3.43
N PHE A 483 35.01 7.64 4.72
CA PHE A 483 35.34 8.83 5.48
C PHE A 483 36.63 8.64 6.28
N THR A 484 37.30 9.73 6.60
CA THR A 484 38.33 9.77 7.64
C THR A 484 37.72 10.18 8.98
N LEU A 485 38.38 9.88 10.10
CA LEU A 485 37.91 10.37 11.40
C LEU A 485 37.89 11.90 11.49
N ALA A 486 38.82 12.59 10.82
CA ALA A 486 38.82 14.05 10.73
C ALA A 486 37.58 14.59 10.01
N GLU A 487 37.07 13.89 8.98
CA GLU A 487 35.83 14.28 8.29
C GLU A 487 34.59 14.08 9.16
N LEU A 488 34.60 13.08 10.04
CA LEU A 488 33.44 12.74 10.89
C LEU A 488 33.46 13.47 12.24
N ALA A 489 34.62 13.92 12.72
CA ALA A 489 34.85 14.49 14.04
C ALA A 489 35.88 15.63 14.01
N SER A 490 35.74 16.56 13.05
CA SER A 490 36.68 17.66 12.83
C SER A 490 36.92 18.55 14.07
N GLU A 491 36.00 18.53 15.03
CA GLU A 491 36.10 19.29 16.28
C GLU A 491 37.16 18.74 17.25
N VAL A 492 37.50 17.46 17.15
CA VAL A 492 38.44 16.77 18.06
C VAL A 492 39.56 16.05 17.33
N VAL A 493 39.38 15.75 16.04
CA VAL A 493 40.39 15.13 15.18
C VAL A 493 40.78 16.13 14.09
N PRO A 494 41.90 16.85 14.25
CA PRO A 494 42.31 17.88 13.29
C PRO A 494 42.90 17.31 11.99
N GLY A 495 43.14 16.00 11.92
CA GLY A 495 43.78 15.37 10.76
C GLY A 495 43.90 13.85 10.88
N ASP A 496 44.94 13.29 10.26
CA ASP A 496 45.17 11.84 10.25
C ASP A 496 45.41 11.29 11.66
N ILE A 497 44.92 10.07 11.93
CA ILE A 497 45.21 9.35 13.18
C ILE A 497 46.68 8.89 13.13
N PRO A 498 47.54 9.36 14.06
CA PRO A 498 48.95 9.03 14.08
C PRO A 498 49.18 7.52 14.18
N ASP A 499 50.23 7.01 13.53
CA ASP A 499 50.63 5.61 13.68
C ASP A 499 51.50 5.44 14.94
N PRO A 500 51.06 4.66 15.96
CA PRO A 500 51.83 4.47 17.18
C PRO A 500 52.91 3.38 17.07
N LEU A 501 52.96 2.65 15.95
CA LEU A 501 53.83 1.49 15.80
C LEU A 501 55.31 1.84 16.04
N GLY A 502 55.93 1.14 17.01
CA GLY A 502 57.34 1.32 17.36
C GLY A 502 57.66 2.58 18.14
N ARG A 503 56.66 3.34 18.61
CA ARG A 503 56.84 4.63 19.30
C ARG A 503 56.66 4.59 20.82
N GLY A 504 56.56 3.39 21.40
CA GLY A 504 56.34 3.19 22.84
C GLY A 504 54.87 3.34 23.26
N GLU A 505 54.57 2.93 24.49
CA GLU A 505 53.20 2.83 25.03
C GLU A 505 52.46 4.19 25.07
N GLU A 506 53.17 5.28 25.34
CA GLU A 506 52.61 6.65 25.34
C GLU A 506 51.97 7.02 24.00
N ALA A 507 52.58 6.64 22.88
CA ALA A 507 52.01 6.92 21.55
C ALA A 507 50.72 6.11 21.30
N TYR A 508 50.62 4.89 21.84
CA TYR A 508 49.38 4.10 21.78
C TYR A 508 48.29 4.71 22.65
N GLU A 509 48.66 5.21 23.83
CA GLU A 509 47.76 5.89 24.75
C GLU A 509 47.16 7.16 24.12
N GLU A 510 48.01 8.00 23.51
CA GLU A 510 47.57 9.19 22.76
C GLU A 510 46.63 8.82 21.60
N THR A 511 46.97 7.77 20.85
CA THR A 511 46.16 7.29 19.73
C THR A 511 44.80 6.79 20.21
N ALA A 512 44.76 5.98 21.28
CA ALA A 512 43.52 5.47 21.86
C ALA A 512 42.65 6.60 22.41
N ALA A 513 43.23 7.58 23.12
CA ALA A 513 42.51 8.74 23.62
C ALA A 513 41.90 9.60 22.50
N LEU A 514 42.60 9.74 21.37
CA LEU A 514 42.07 10.45 20.20
C LEU A 514 40.90 9.71 19.57
N LEU A 515 41.00 8.38 19.42
CA LEU A 515 39.91 7.53 18.92
C LEU A 515 38.68 7.62 19.82
N GLU A 516 38.86 7.51 21.13
CA GLU A 516 37.80 7.58 22.13
C GLU A 516 37.04 8.91 22.03
N LYS A 517 37.77 10.05 22.04
CA LYS A 517 37.18 11.39 21.86
C LYS A 517 36.42 11.52 20.54
N ALA A 518 36.96 10.98 19.45
CA ALA A 518 36.29 11.01 18.15
C ALA A 518 34.97 10.24 18.20
N PHE A 519 34.98 9.03 18.76
CA PHE A 519 33.79 8.17 18.79
C PHE A 519 32.70 8.67 19.73
N GLU A 520 33.04 9.39 20.80
CA GLU A 520 32.04 10.06 21.64
C GLU A 520 31.22 11.11 20.87
N LEU A 521 31.78 11.70 19.79
CA LEU A 521 31.06 12.59 18.88
C LEU A 521 30.40 11.86 17.70
N VAL A 522 31.10 10.86 17.14
CA VAL A 522 30.66 10.13 15.95
C VAL A 522 29.48 9.21 16.26
N ALA A 523 29.52 8.48 17.38
CA ALA A 523 28.46 7.52 17.73
C ALA A 523 27.06 8.18 17.81
N PRO A 524 26.85 9.35 18.46
CA PRO A 524 25.59 10.08 18.42
C PRO A 524 25.14 10.54 17.03
N ARG A 525 26.09 10.92 16.17
CA ARG A 525 25.80 11.33 14.79
C ARG A 525 25.32 10.14 13.97
N LEU A 526 25.95 8.98 14.17
CA LEU A 526 25.57 7.73 13.52
C LEU A 526 24.23 7.18 14.05
N LEU A 527 23.91 7.34 15.32
CA LEU A 527 22.57 7.05 15.86
C LEU A 527 21.46 7.88 15.19
N LYS A 528 21.79 9.10 14.74
CA LYS A 528 20.87 9.98 14.01
C LYS A 528 20.87 9.71 12.51
N HIS A 529 21.70 8.80 12.01
CA HIS A 529 21.84 8.50 10.58
C HIS A 529 20.51 7.93 10.03
N PRO A 530 20.07 8.33 8.82
CA PRO A 530 18.79 7.92 8.27
C PRO A 530 18.57 6.40 8.23
N ALA A 531 19.65 5.63 8.03
CA ALA A 531 19.62 4.17 8.03
C ALA A 531 19.36 3.51 9.40
N LEU A 532 19.43 4.26 10.51
CA LEU A 532 19.27 3.77 11.88
C LEU A 532 18.07 4.38 12.64
N ARG A 533 17.32 5.31 12.03
CA ARG A 533 16.15 5.90 12.70
C ARG A 533 14.98 4.93 12.70
N LYS A 534 14.73 4.34 13.87
CA LYS A 534 13.36 3.99 14.30
C LYS A 534 12.58 5.27 14.60
N GLU A 535 11.28 5.17 14.41
CA GLU A 535 10.23 6.08 14.85
C GLU A 535 10.55 6.72 16.21
N ASP A 536 10.65 8.05 16.23
CA ASP A 536 10.11 8.83 17.34
C ASP A 536 9.09 9.77 16.71
N GLY A 537 7.83 9.36 16.83
CA GLY A 537 6.69 10.20 16.50
C GLY A 537 6.79 11.49 17.28
N ASP A 538 6.64 12.57 16.53
CA ASP A 538 6.47 13.94 16.96
C ASP A 538 5.54 14.04 18.19
N ARG A 539 6.16 14.13 19.36
CA ARG A 539 5.56 14.68 20.58
C ARG A 539 6.43 15.82 21.04
N SER A 540 6.40 16.94 20.32
CA SER A 540 6.34 18.29 20.92
C SER A 540 6.67 19.35 19.87
N ALA A 541 5.65 20.04 19.35
CA ALA A 541 5.70 21.49 19.11
C ALA A 541 4.37 22.00 18.54
N SER A 542 3.44 22.40 19.41
CA SER A 542 2.66 23.63 19.22
C SER A 542 2.09 24.03 20.56
N GLY A 543 2.58 25.16 21.07
CA GLY A 543 2.05 25.84 22.25
C GLY A 543 0.72 26.53 22.00
#